data_AF-A0A836VBQ4-F1
#
_entry.id   AF-A0A836VBQ4-F1
#
_cell.length_a   1.000
_cell.length_b   1.000
_cell.length_c   1.000
_cell.angle_alpha   90.00
_cell.angle_beta   90.00
_cell.angle_gamma   90.00
#
_symmetry.space_group_name_H-M   'P 1'
#
loop_
_entity.id
_entity.type
_entity.pdbx_description
1 polymer ?
#
loop_
_entity_poly.entity_id
_entity_poly.type
_entity_poly.pdbx_seq_one_letter_code
_entity_poly.pdbx_strand_id
1 'polypeptide(L)'
;MGKGSRIHACSIWTGNRRAKVSASKKKKDAKKTAASKNAETRLDENQQTAGHDDVSEPQTANQATSEIAAQPVAEAAPETPVGANRLIHETSTYLLQHAYNPVDWYAWGEEALARAKKEDKPILLSVGYAACHWCHVMEHESFEDVPTAKMMNDNFVNIKVDREERTDIDEIYMKAVQLMTGHGGWPMTVFLTPDLKPFFGGTYFPKEPRHGMPSFTQLLTALSEAWRDRRAEVEESSGSVTEHLKMLDSLNARSEGKTGAVQEIRKDYLQDAADRLLDVFDHRFGGFGNAPKFPHTFVCKYTLREKVFMAYKHSTEISGTS
;
A
#
# COMPACT_ATOMS: atom_id res chain seq x y z
N MET A 1 16.64 37.91 3.40
CA MET A 1 17.01 37.05 2.24
C MET A 1 17.39 35.67 2.78
N GLY A 2 16.41 34.80 3.01
CA GLY A 2 16.62 33.44 3.52
C GLY A 2 16.42 32.42 2.39
N LYS A 3 17.46 31.64 2.09
CA LYS A 3 17.43 30.59 1.08
C LYS A 3 16.66 29.38 1.65
N GLY A 4 15.50 29.08 1.07
CA GLY A 4 14.73 27.87 1.38
C GLY A 4 15.42 26.63 0.81
N SER A 5 15.76 25.70 1.68
CA SER A 5 16.34 24.40 1.33
C SER A 5 15.26 23.52 0.69
N ARG A 6 15.46 23.13 -0.58
CA ARG A 6 14.61 22.13 -1.26
C ARG A 6 15.14 20.74 -0.94
N ILE A 7 14.33 19.96 -0.23
CA ILE A 7 14.57 18.55 0.07
C ILE A 7 14.64 17.79 -1.26
N HIS A 8 15.82 17.24 -1.58
CA HIS A 8 16.05 16.42 -2.77
C HIS A 8 15.72 14.95 -2.45
N ALA A 9 14.52 14.49 -2.79
CA ALA A 9 14.15 13.06 -2.75
C ALA A 9 14.52 12.30 -4.05
N CYS A 10 15.38 12.87 -4.91
CA CYS A 10 15.66 12.37 -6.27
C CYS A 10 17.03 11.67 -6.42
N SER A 11 17.77 11.41 -5.34
CA SER A 11 19.15 10.90 -5.41
C SER A 11 19.28 9.39 -5.61
N ILE A 12 18.22 8.58 -5.39
CA ILE A 12 18.33 7.11 -5.44
C ILE A 12 18.45 6.57 -6.89
N TRP A 13 18.13 7.37 -7.92
CA TRP A 13 17.94 6.86 -9.29
C TRP A 13 19.09 7.12 -10.28
N THR A 14 20.06 7.99 -9.99
CA THR A 14 21.07 8.41 -10.98
C THR A 14 22.44 7.76 -10.75
N GLY A 15 22.60 6.49 -11.15
CA GLY A 15 23.88 5.77 -11.02
C GLY A 15 24.17 4.67 -12.05
N ASN A 16 24.88 5.04 -13.12
CA ASN A 16 25.85 4.21 -13.86
C ASN A 16 25.34 3.03 -14.76
N ARG A 17 24.84 3.38 -15.95
CA ARG A 17 24.32 2.45 -16.99
C ARG A 17 25.37 1.93 -18.01
N ARG A 18 26.65 2.31 -17.94
CA ARG A 18 27.66 1.98 -18.98
C ARG A 18 28.67 0.89 -18.61
N ALA A 19 28.87 0.57 -17.34
CA ALA A 19 29.93 -0.37 -16.91
C ALA A 19 29.49 -1.86 -16.82
N LYS A 20 28.19 -2.17 -16.69
CA LYS A 20 27.71 -3.55 -16.44
C LYS A 20 27.58 -4.44 -17.69
N VAL A 21 27.58 -3.88 -18.90
CA VAL A 21 27.31 -4.64 -20.14
C VAL A 21 28.51 -5.50 -20.58
N SER A 22 29.75 -5.14 -20.24
CA SER A 22 30.95 -5.87 -20.67
C SER A 22 31.24 -7.12 -19.83
N ALA A 23 30.91 -7.11 -18.53
CA ALA A 23 31.18 -8.22 -17.62
C ALA A 23 30.23 -9.42 -17.80
N SER A 24 29.00 -9.19 -18.26
CA SER A 24 27.99 -10.24 -18.39
C SER A 24 28.19 -11.15 -19.62
N LYS A 25 28.96 -10.71 -20.62
CA LYS A 25 29.22 -11.49 -21.85
C LYS A 25 30.28 -12.57 -21.63
N LYS A 26 31.32 -12.30 -20.83
CA LYS A 26 32.40 -13.28 -20.52
C LYS A 26 31.96 -14.45 -19.63
N LYS A 27 30.90 -14.32 -18.83
CA LYS A 27 30.41 -15.41 -17.95
C LYS A 27 29.49 -16.42 -18.65
N LYS A 28 28.86 -16.06 -19.77
CA LYS A 28 27.94 -16.96 -20.51
C LYS A 28 28.68 -18.02 -21.34
N ASP A 29 29.88 -17.71 -21.81
CA ASP A 29 30.64 -18.64 -22.67
C ASP A 29 31.34 -19.76 -21.89
N ALA A 30 31.64 -19.55 -20.59
CA ALA A 30 32.29 -20.56 -19.75
C ALA A 30 31.32 -21.63 -19.19
N LYS A 31 30.01 -21.38 -19.17
CA LYS A 31 29.02 -22.31 -18.58
C LYS A 31 28.47 -23.33 -19.59
N LYS A 32 28.70 -23.14 -20.88
CA LYS A 32 28.20 -24.01 -21.96
C LYS A 32 29.08 -25.24 -22.23
N THR A 33 30.32 -25.25 -21.73
CA THR A 33 31.29 -26.35 -21.93
C THR A 33 31.27 -27.41 -20.82
N ALA A 34 30.51 -27.22 -19.73
CA ALA A 34 30.48 -28.14 -18.59
C ALA A 34 29.22 -29.04 -18.52
N ALA A 35 28.22 -28.81 -19.36
CA ALA A 35 26.91 -29.49 -19.29
C ALA A 35 26.76 -30.71 -20.23
N SER A 36 27.83 -31.15 -20.89
CA SER A 36 27.78 -32.23 -21.91
C SER A 36 28.46 -33.54 -21.46
N LYS A 37 28.73 -33.76 -20.16
CA LYS A 37 29.51 -34.93 -19.71
C LYS A 37 28.91 -35.83 -18.62
N ASN A 38 27.69 -35.59 -18.12
CA ASN A 38 27.10 -36.42 -17.05
C ASN A 38 25.68 -36.89 -17.38
N ALA A 39 25.51 -37.68 -18.43
CA ALA A 39 24.26 -38.37 -18.72
C ALA A 39 24.54 -39.71 -19.42
N GLU A 40 25.17 -40.65 -18.71
CA GLU A 40 25.24 -42.07 -19.06
C GLU A 40 25.81 -42.83 -17.85
N THR A 41 24.92 -43.36 -16.99
CA THR A 41 25.08 -44.59 -16.17
C THR A 41 24.09 -44.59 -15.00
N ARG A 42 23.04 -45.41 -15.10
CA ARG A 42 22.61 -46.43 -14.11
C ARG A 42 21.13 -46.81 -14.34
N LEU A 43 20.98 -47.97 -14.96
CA LEU A 43 19.79 -48.82 -14.89
C LEU A 43 19.98 -49.84 -13.76
N ASP A 44 18.84 -50.36 -13.30
CA ASP A 44 18.58 -51.64 -12.63
C ASP A 44 18.57 -51.76 -11.09
N GLU A 45 17.60 -52.60 -10.67
CA GLU A 45 17.23 -53.13 -9.34
C GLU A 45 16.23 -52.26 -8.53
N ASN A 46 15.07 -52.73 -8.04
CA ASN A 46 14.60 -54.09 -7.78
C ASN A 46 13.06 -54.14 -7.62
N GLN A 47 12.43 -55.25 -8.00
CA GLN A 47 11.00 -55.60 -7.83
C GLN A 47 10.82 -56.65 -6.72
N GLN A 48 9.57 -56.79 -6.22
CA GLN A 48 9.00 -57.86 -5.36
C GLN A 48 9.30 -57.73 -3.85
N THR A 49 8.32 -57.88 -2.93
CA THR A 49 7.31 -58.95 -2.80
C THR A 49 5.99 -58.48 -2.13
N ALA A 50 4.91 -59.22 -2.41
CA ALA A 50 3.58 -59.14 -1.80
C ALA A 50 3.29 -60.30 -0.82
N GLY A 51 2.26 -60.14 0.02
CA GLY A 51 1.63 -61.17 0.88
C GLY A 51 1.61 -60.74 2.36
N HIS A 52 0.60 -61.01 3.19
CA HIS A 52 -0.64 -61.80 3.09
C HIS A 52 -1.54 -61.40 4.29
N ASP A 53 -2.81 -61.78 4.21
CA ASP A 53 -3.93 -61.45 5.10
C ASP A 53 -3.80 -61.95 6.55
N ASP A 54 -4.42 -61.27 7.53
CA ASP A 54 -5.25 -61.95 8.55
C ASP A 54 -6.24 -60.99 9.25
N VAL A 55 -7.43 -61.53 9.49
CA VAL A 55 -8.64 -60.91 10.05
C VAL A 55 -8.90 -61.52 11.43
N SER A 56 -9.06 -60.70 12.47
CA SER A 56 -9.86 -61.10 13.64
C SER A 56 -10.31 -59.89 14.47
N GLU A 57 -11.62 -59.76 14.64
CA GLU A 57 -12.35 -58.83 15.48
C GLU A 57 -12.90 -59.59 16.73
N PRO A 58 -13.60 -58.96 17.70
CA PRO A 58 -13.07 -58.29 18.89
C PRO A 58 -13.46 -58.98 20.21
N GLN A 59 -12.79 -58.63 21.33
CA GLN A 59 -13.24 -58.99 22.68
C GLN A 59 -13.57 -57.76 23.54
N THR A 60 -14.81 -57.81 24.02
CA THR A 60 -15.56 -57.09 25.04
C THR A 60 -14.83 -56.38 26.19
N ALA A 61 -15.39 -55.21 26.50
CA ALA A 61 -15.69 -54.68 27.83
C ALA A 61 -14.53 -54.31 28.77
N ASN A 62 -14.37 -52.99 28.97
CA ASN A 62 -14.36 -52.48 30.34
C ASN A 62 -14.84 -51.02 30.39
N GLN A 63 -15.88 -50.80 31.18
CA GLN A 63 -16.32 -49.48 31.61
C GLN A 63 -15.30 -48.95 32.62
N ALA A 64 -14.69 -47.82 32.30
CA ALA A 64 -13.99 -46.98 33.26
C ALA A 64 -14.45 -45.54 33.02
N THR A 65 -15.41 -45.09 33.82
CA THR A 65 -15.71 -43.68 34.00
C THR A 65 -14.46 -43.00 34.57
N SER A 66 -13.81 -42.18 33.75
CA SER A 66 -12.85 -41.20 34.22
C SER A 66 -13.33 -39.82 33.76
N GLU A 67 -13.54 -38.95 34.73
CA GLU A 67 -13.80 -37.53 34.54
C GLU A 67 -12.64 -36.92 33.76
N ILE A 68 -12.89 -36.56 32.50
CA ILE A 68 -11.98 -35.71 31.74
C ILE A 68 -12.28 -34.28 32.20
N ALA A 69 -11.42 -33.77 33.08
CA ALA A 69 -11.32 -32.35 33.34
C ALA A 69 -11.08 -31.62 32.01
N ALA A 70 -12.04 -30.80 31.60
CA ALA A 70 -11.94 -29.95 30.43
C ALA A 70 -10.76 -28.99 30.62
N GLN A 71 -9.67 -29.24 29.92
CA GLN A 71 -8.64 -28.24 29.67
C GLN A 71 -9.20 -27.24 28.63
N PRO A 72 -8.89 -25.94 28.75
CA PRO A 72 -9.36 -24.96 27.78
C PRO A 72 -8.65 -25.27 26.46
N VAL A 73 -9.43 -25.65 25.44
CA VAL A 73 -8.93 -25.73 24.07
C VAL A 73 -8.64 -24.30 23.65
N ALA A 74 -7.35 -23.95 23.56
CA ALA A 74 -6.96 -22.75 22.84
C ALA A 74 -7.53 -22.88 21.43
N GLU A 75 -8.45 -21.99 21.08
CA GLU A 75 -9.16 -21.98 19.81
C GLU A 75 -8.13 -21.98 18.67
N ALA A 76 -7.99 -23.12 18.01
CA ALA A 76 -7.09 -23.27 16.89
C ALA A 76 -7.55 -22.31 15.79
N ALA A 77 -6.62 -21.52 15.25
CA ALA A 77 -6.93 -20.62 14.15
C ALA A 77 -7.60 -21.40 13.00
N PRO A 78 -8.68 -20.87 12.40
CA PRO A 78 -9.42 -21.57 11.36
C PRO A 78 -8.49 -21.96 10.19
N GLU A 79 -8.62 -23.20 9.73
CA GLU A 79 -7.86 -23.72 8.57
C GLU A 79 -8.14 -22.86 7.33
N THR A 80 -7.10 -22.32 6.70
CA THR A 80 -7.21 -21.51 5.48
C THR A 80 -7.52 -22.43 4.28
N PRO A 81 -8.59 -22.16 3.49
CA PRO A 81 -8.89 -22.95 2.30
C PRO A 81 -7.74 -22.99 1.30
N VAL A 82 -7.61 -24.10 0.56
CA VAL A 82 -6.55 -24.29 -0.43
C VAL A 82 -6.58 -23.15 -1.47
N GLY A 83 -5.46 -22.45 -1.61
CA GLY A 83 -5.30 -21.33 -2.56
C GLY A 83 -5.74 -19.97 -2.05
N ALA A 84 -6.31 -19.88 -0.83
CA ALA A 84 -6.59 -18.60 -0.20
C ALA A 84 -5.39 -18.12 0.64
N ASN A 85 -5.24 -16.79 0.76
CA ASN A 85 -4.40 -16.13 1.74
C ASN A 85 -5.23 -15.76 3.00
N ARG A 86 -4.61 -15.08 3.97
CA ARG A 86 -5.21 -14.80 5.28
C ARG A 86 -6.45 -13.90 5.21
N LEU A 87 -6.62 -13.13 4.13
CA LEU A 87 -7.77 -12.23 3.99
C LEU A 87 -9.11 -12.98 3.91
N ILE A 88 -9.10 -14.30 3.69
CA ILE A 88 -10.32 -15.12 3.70
C ILE A 88 -11.07 -15.09 5.05
N HIS A 89 -10.39 -14.69 6.12
CA HIS A 89 -10.96 -14.58 7.47
C HIS A 89 -11.45 -13.17 7.82
N GLU A 90 -11.30 -12.21 6.91
CA GLU A 90 -11.76 -10.83 7.12
C GLU A 90 -13.26 -10.67 6.86
N THR A 91 -13.85 -9.62 7.42
CA THR A 91 -15.27 -9.28 7.19
C THR A 91 -15.47 -8.30 6.03
N SER A 92 -14.46 -7.48 5.73
CA SER A 92 -14.51 -6.53 4.62
C SER A 92 -14.72 -7.28 3.30
N THR A 93 -15.76 -6.88 2.57
CA THR A 93 -16.01 -7.39 1.20
C THR A 93 -14.87 -7.02 0.25
N TYR A 94 -14.23 -5.87 0.47
CA TYR A 94 -13.05 -5.43 -0.28
C TYR A 94 -11.84 -6.34 -0.01
N LEU A 95 -11.57 -6.68 1.25
CA LEU A 95 -10.45 -7.59 1.59
C LEU A 95 -10.70 -9.01 1.10
N LEU A 96 -11.93 -9.51 1.26
CA LEU A 96 -12.32 -10.84 0.79
C LEU A 96 -12.17 -11.00 -0.73
N GLN A 97 -12.38 -9.93 -1.51
CA GLN A 97 -12.14 -9.96 -2.96
C GLN A 97 -10.67 -10.32 -3.29
N HIS A 98 -9.73 -9.94 -2.42
CA HIS A 98 -8.30 -10.20 -2.60
C HIS A 98 -7.83 -11.53 -1.96
N ALA A 99 -8.73 -12.30 -1.35
CA ALA A 99 -8.36 -13.51 -0.59
C ALA A 99 -7.74 -14.62 -1.43
N TYR A 100 -7.99 -14.65 -2.75
CA TYR A 100 -7.44 -15.65 -3.66
C TYR A 100 -6.34 -15.11 -4.58
N ASN A 101 -5.89 -13.87 -4.35
CA ASN A 101 -4.73 -13.35 -5.07
C ASN A 101 -3.48 -14.16 -4.70
N PRO A 102 -2.57 -14.42 -5.65
CA PRO A 102 -1.32 -15.14 -5.40
C PRO A 102 -0.36 -14.39 -4.46
N VAL A 103 -0.62 -13.10 -4.19
CA VAL A 103 0.08 -12.34 -3.15
C VAL A 103 -0.33 -12.89 -1.78
N ASP A 104 0.68 -13.14 -0.93
CA ASP A 104 0.52 -13.55 0.47
C ASP A 104 0.07 -12.35 1.31
N TRP A 105 -1.19 -11.94 1.11
CA TRP A 105 -1.76 -10.80 1.80
C TRP A 105 -2.03 -11.11 3.28
N TYR A 106 -1.72 -10.11 4.09
CA TYR A 106 -2.16 -9.98 5.46
C TYR A 106 -3.14 -8.83 5.57
N ALA A 107 -4.09 -8.92 6.50
CA ALA A 107 -4.75 -7.74 7.02
C ALA A 107 -3.80 -6.97 7.94
N TRP A 108 -4.13 -5.70 8.23
CA TRP A 108 -3.36 -4.94 9.20
C TRP A 108 -3.56 -5.51 10.61
N GLY A 109 -2.50 -6.04 11.22
CA GLY A 109 -2.57 -6.60 12.57
C GLY A 109 -1.21 -7.10 13.07
N GLU A 110 -1.19 -7.51 14.34
CA GLU A 110 0.05 -7.91 15.03
C GLU A 110 0.82 -9.01 14.30
N GLU A 111 0.14 -9.97 13.67
CA GLU A 111 0.78 -11.07 12.93
C GLU A 111 1.70 -10.54 11.82
N ALA A 112 1.19 -9.64 10.97
CA ALA A 112 1.94 -9.06 9.87
C ALA A 112 3.10 -8.18 10.36
N LEU A 113 2.83 -7.36 11.37
CA LEU A 113 3.81 -6.43 11.92
C LEU A 113 4.94 -7.17 12.65
N ALA A 114 4.62 -8.22 13.39
CA ALA A 114 5.60 -9.08 14.05
C ALA A 114 6.43 -9.85 13.02
N ARG A 115 5.82 -10.36 11.95
CA ARG A 115 6.54 -11.03 10.85
C ARG A 115 7.54 -10.08 10.18
N ALA A 116 7.13 -8.85 9.85
CA ALA A 116 8.00 -7.85 9.24
C ALA A 116 9.25 -7.58 10.10
N LYS A 117 9.06 -7.45 11.42
CA LYS A 117 10.17 -7.27 12.38
C LYS A 117 11.06 -8.50 12.50
N LYS A 118 10.46 -9.68 12.61
CA LYS A 118 11.18 -10.95 12.76
C LYS A 118 12.03 -11.27 11.54
N GLU A 119 11.51 -11.02 10.34
CA GLU A 119 12.19 -11.29 9.08
C GLU A 119 13.07 -10.13 8.59
N ASP A 120 13.08 -8.97 9.28
CA ASP A 120 13.68 -7.71 8.84
C ASP A 120 13.31 -7.36 7.38
N LYS A 121 12.03 -7.53 7.06
CA LYS A 121 11.48 -7.26 5.72
C LYS A 121 10.67 -5.97 5.72
N PRO A 122 10.81 -5.14 4.67
CA PRO A 122 9.97 -3.98 4.50
C PRO A 122 8.51 -4.42 4.28
N ILE A 123 7.59 -3.55 4.66
CA ILE A 123 6.15 -3.77 4.49
C ILE A 123 5.73 -3.08 3.20
N LEU A 124 4.97 -3.77 2.36
CA LEU A 124 4.22 -3.17 1.27
C LEU A 124 2.77 -3.02 1.73
N LEU A 125 2.37 -1.79 2.05
CA LEU A 125 1.03 -1.43 2.46
C LEU A 125 0.22 -0.98 1.24
N SER A 126 -0.87 -1.69 0.94
CA SER A 126 -1.83 -1.34 -0.11
C SER A 126 -3.20 -1.04 0.47
N VAL A 127 -3.56 0.25 0.48
CA VAL A 127 -4.86 0.73 0.97
C VAL A 127 -5.79 1.02 -0.21
N GLY A 128 -7.03 0.56 -0.12
CA GLY A 128 -8.08 0.80 -1.11
C GLY A 128 -9.47 0.65 -0.51
N TYR A 129 -10.49 0.57 -1.36
CA TYR A 129 -11.90 0.40 -0.98
C TYR A 129 -12.68 -0.18 -2.17
N ALA A 130 -13.85 -0.77 -1.91
CA ALA A 130 -14.60 -1.54 -2.91
C ALA A 130 -14.97 -0.76 -4.19
N ALA A 131 -15.33 0.53 -4.07
CA ALA A 131 -15.74 1.37 -5.20
C ALA A 131 -14.56 2.06 -5.94
N CYS A 132 -13.31 1.72 -5.62
CA CYS A 132 -12.12 2.33 -6.20
C CYS A 132 -11.77 1.72 -7.57
N HIS A 133 -12.02 2.45 -8.66
CA HIS A 133 -11.71 1.98 -10.01
C HIS A 133 -10.23 1.59 -10.19
N TRP A 134 -9.30 2.47 -9.83
CA TRP A 134 -7.87 2.21 -10.02
C TRP A 134 -7.33 1.10 -9.12
N CYS A 135 -8.02 0.78 -8.02
CA CYS A 135 -7.66 -0.33 -7.15
C CYS A 135 -7.89 -1.67 -7.87
N HIS A 136 -9.04 -1.81 -8.54
CA HIS A 136 -9.36 -2.97 -9.39
C HIS A 136 -8.41 -3.09 -10.58
N VAL A 137 -8.06 -1.95 -11.22
CA VAL A 137 -7.08 -1.95 -12.32
C VAL A 137 -5.73 -2.46 -11.84
N MET A 138 -5.23 -1.95 -10.71
CA MET A 138 -3.93 -2.37 -10.16
C MET A 138 -3.95 -3.83 -9.69
N GLU A 139 -5.07 -4.30 -9.13
CA GLU A 139 -5.26 -5.71 -8.81
C GLU A 139 -5.07 -6.59 -10.04
N HIS A 140 -5.86 -6.36 -11.09
CA HIS A 140 -5.84 -7.18 -12.29
C HIS A 140 -4.49 -7.12 -13.01
N GLU A 141 -3.87 -5.95 -13.05
CA GLU A 141 -2.59 -5.76 -13.72
C GLU A 141 -1.40 -6.34 -12.94
N SER A 142 -1.46 -6.38 -11.60
CA SER A 142 -0.29 -6.64 -10.75
C SER A 142 -0.52 -7.71 -9.67
N PHE A 143 -1.61 -7.64 -8.90
CA PHE A 143 -1.80 -8.52 -7.74
C PHE A 143 -2.27 -9.93 -8.13
N GLU A 144 -2.95 -10.08 -9.26
CA GLU A 144 -3.31 -11.37 -9.85
C GLU A 144 -2.16 -12.00 -10.66
N ASP A 145 -1.13 -11.22 -11.00
CA ASP A 145 0.00 -11.67 -11.82
C ASP A 145 0.99 -12.48 -10.97
N VAL A 146 1.02 -13.81 -11.17
CA VAL A 146 1.83 -14.75 -10.37
C VAL A 146 3.33 -14.37 -10.30
N PRO A 147 4.02 -13.98 -11.40
CA PRO A 147 5.40 -13.50 -11.31
C PRO A 147 5.57 -12.26 -10.43
N THR A 148 4.68 -11.28 -10.56
CA THR A 148 4.69 -10.05 -9.74
C THR A 148 4.42 -10.37 -8.28
N ALA A 149 3.41 -11.19 -7.99
CA ALA A 149 3.09 -11.65 -6.65
C ALA A 149 4.25 -12.41 -5.99
N LYS A 150 4.98 -13.23 -6.75
CA LYS A 150 6.19 -13.88 -6.25
C LYS A 150 7.25 -12.84 -5.83
N MET A 151 7.48 -11.81 -6.63
CA MET A 151 8.40 -10.73 -6.25
C MET A 151 7.95 -10.00 -4.98
N MET A 152 6.65 -9.78 -4.83
CA MET A 152 6.08 -9.20 -3.61
C MET A 152 6.34 -10.10 -2.40
N ASN A 153 5.98 -11.38 -2.48
CA ASN A 153 6.09 -12.34 -1.38
C ASN A 153 7.54 -12.63 -0.95
N ASP A 154 8.46 -12.67 -1.91
CA ASP A 154 9.88 -12.92 -1.63
C ASP A 154 10.52 -11.74 -0.84
N ASN A 155 10.11 -10.51 -1.15
CA ASN A 155 10.83 -9.30 -0.75
C ASN A 155 10.11 -8.44 0.31
N PHE A 156 8.81 -8.61 0.50
CA PHE A 156 7.98 -7.75 1.35
C PHE A 156 7.03 -8.57 2.23
N VAL A 157 6.63 -7.98 3.35
CA VAL A 157 5.39 -8.37 4.04
C VAL A 157 4.26 -7.55 3.45
N ASN A 158 3.32 -8.20 2.76
CA ASN A 158 2.27 -7.54 2.01
C ASN A 158 1.03 -7.36 2.88
N ILE A 159 0.63 -6.11 3.13
CA ILE A 159 -0.54 -5.79 3.94
C ILE A 159 -1.59 -5.09 3.08
N LYS A 160 -2.80 -5.64 3.06
CA LYS A 160 -3.97 -5.05 2.41
C LYS A 160 -4.85 -4.39 3.47
N VAL A 161 -5.31 -3.18 3.20
CA VAL A 161 -6.19 -2.44 4.11
C VAL A 161 -7.40 -1.91 3.36
N ASP A 162 -8.57 -2.11 3.96
CA ASP A 162 -9.78 -1.42 3.58
C ASP A 162 -9.84 -0.07 4.30
N ARG A 163 -9.84 1.00 3.51
CA ARG A 163 -9.98 2.37 4.01
C ARG A 163 -11.30 2.57 4.76
N GLU A 164 -12.37 1.91 4.35
CA GLU A 164 -13.70 2.11 4.94
C GLU A 164 -13.77 1.56 6.37
N GLU A 165 -12.97 0.53 6.67
CA GLU A 165 -12.84 -0.03 8.03
C GLU A 165 -11.71 0.62 8.84
N ARG A 166 -10.62 1.06 8.19
CA ARG A 166 -9.42 1.61 8.83
C ARG A 166 -9.03 2.99 8.30
N THR A 167 -9.93 3.94 8.51
CA THR A 167 -9.71 5.35 8.14
C THR A 167 -8.49 5.95 8.84
N ASP A 168 -8.15 5.48 10.05
CA ASP A 168 -6.98 5.90 10.81
C ASP A 168 -5.66 5.61 10.07
N ILE A 169 -5.52 4.40 9.52
CA ILE A 169 -4.35 4.00 8.73
C ILE A 169 -4.31 4.79 7.43
N ASP A 170 -5.44 4.89 6.75
CA ASP A 170 -5.56 5.63 5.49
C ASP A 170 -5.09 7.08 5.65
N GLU A 171 -5.58 7.79 6.66
CA GLU A 171 -5.25 9.20 6.89
C GLU A 171 -3.77 9.42 7.15
N ILE A 172 -3.15 8.60 8.01
CA ILE A 172 -1.73 8.73 8.38
C ILE A 172 -0.85 8.53 7.14
N TYR A 173 -1.08 7.47 6.38
CA TYR A 173 -0.23 7.17 5.23
C TYR A 173 -0.57 8.01 4.00
N MET A 174 -1.79 8.52 3.88
CA MET A 174 -2.15 9.49 2.85
C MET A 174 -1.38 10.80 3.03
N LYS A 175 -1.24 11.28 4.27
CA LYS A 175 -0.37 12.44 4.58
C LYS A 175 1.08 12.16 4.15
N ALA A 176 1.59 10.94 4.37
CA ALA A 176 2.93 10.56 3.95
C ALA A 176 3.09 10.59 2.43
N VAL A 177 2.14 10.02 1.68
CA VAL A 177 2.15 10.04 0.20
C VAL A 177 2.06 11.47 -0.33
N GLN A 178 1.19 12.30 0.24
CA GLN A 178 1.07 13.71 -0.14
C GLN A 178 2.35 14.49 0.14
N LEU A 179 3.03 14.22 1.24
CA LEU A 179 4.32 14.84 1.55
C LEU A 179 5.40 14.44 0.54
N MET A 180 5.45 13.17 0.14
CA MET A 180 6.46 12.67 -0.80
C MET A 180 6.21 13.08 -2.26
N THR A 181 4.95 13.09 -2.68
CA THR A 181 4.57 13.22 -4.10
C THR A 181 3.89 14.54 -4.45
N GLY A 182 3.43 15.29 -3.45
CA GLY A 182 2.63 16.50 -3.62
C GLY A 182 1.16 16.25 -3.96
N HIS A 183 0.76 14.98 -4.13
CA HIS A 183 -0.62 14.60 -4.42
C HIS A 183 -1.00 13.32 -3.65
N GLY A 184 -2.28 12.93 -3.69
CA GLY A 184 -2.78 11.73 -3.03
C GLY A 184 -3.90 11.07 -3.82
N GLY A 185 -4.28 9.86 -3.43
CA GLY A 185 -5.35 9.11 -4.08
C GLY A 185 -5.22 7.60 -3.87
N TRP A 186 -6.19 6.86 -4.39
CA TRP A 186 -6.25 5.40 -4.28
C TRP A 186 -6.12 4.73 -5.67
N PRO A 187 -5.51 3.53 -5.77
CA PRO A 187 -4.93 2.75 -4.68
C PRO A 187 -3.75 3.47 -4.06
N MET A 188 -3.62 3.40 -2.73
CA MET A 188 -2.50 4.00 -2.03
C MET A 188 -1.48 2.89 -1.74
N THR A 189 -0.29 3.00 -2.31
CA THR A 189 0.79 2.02 -2.18
C THR A 189 1.96 2.66 -1.44
N VAL A 190 2.27 2.15 -0.25
CA VAL A 190 3.30 2.71 0.63
C VAL A 190 4.25 1.61 1.08
N PHE A 191 5.55 1.92 1.06
CA PHE A 191 6.59 1.02 1.52
C PHE A 191 7.10 1.52 2.86
N LEU A 192 7.00 0.66 3.88
CA LEU A 192 7.35 0.97 5.26
C LEU A 192 8.53 0.13 5.72
N THR A 193 9.31 0.67 6.63
CA THR A 193 10.24 -0.14 7.44
C THR A 193 9.44 -1.07 8.38
N PRO A 194 10.06 -2.12 8.96
CA PRO A 194 9.44 -2.93 10.01
C PRO A 194 8.94 -2.14 11.22
N ASP A 195 9.47 -0.93 11.42
CA ASP A 195 9.05 0.03 12.45
C ASP A 195 7.95 0.98 11.98
N LEU A 196 7.28 0.65 10.86
CA LEU A 196 6.13 1.37 10.30
C LEU A 196 6.47 2.78 9.78
N LYS A 197 7.74 3.07 9.52
CA LYS A 197 8.15 4.37 8.98
C LYS A 197 8.08 4.35 7.45
N PRO A 198 7.31 5.24 6.82
CA PRO A 198 7.20 5.27 5.37
C PRO A 198 8.48 5.83 4.75
N PHE A 199 9.06 5.12 3.77
CA PHE A 199 10.26 5.56 3.05
C PHE A 199 10.03 5.77 1.55
N PHE A 200 8.92 5.23 1.02
CA PHE A 200 8.46 5.49 -0.33
C PHE A 200 6.93 5.34 -0.39
N GLY A 201 6.27 6.10 -1.26
CA GLY A 201 4.83 6.04 -1.42
C GLY A 201 4.36 6.66 -2.72
N GLY A 202 3.24 6.15 -3.22
CA GLY A 202 2.58 6.66 -4.41
C GLY A 202 1.17 6.10 -4.52
N THR A 203 0.52 6.38 -5.65
CA THR A 203 -0.84 5.90 -5.89
C THR A 203 -0.83 4.63 -6.73
N TYR A 204 -1.26 4.73 -7.98
CA TYR A 204 -1.27 3.65 -8.95
C TYR A 204 0.12 3.48 -9.60
N PHE A 205 0.57 2.22 -9.75
CA PHE A 205 1.76 1.87 -10.51
C PHE A 205 1.39 0.88 -11.64
N PRO A 206 1.79 1.17 -12.89
CA PRO A 206 1.38 0.37 -14.05
C PRO A 206 2.15 -0.95 -14.17
N LYS A 207 1.56 -1.93 -14.87
CA LYS A 207 2.26 -3.18 -15.24
C LYS A 207 3.51 -2.92 -16.09
N GLU A 208 3.43 -1.97 -17.01
CA GLU A 208 4.52 -1.59 -17.92
C GLU A 208 4.87 -0.11 -17.76
N PRO A 209 6.14 0.30 -17.98
CA PRO A 209 6.54 1.69 -17.83
C PRO A 209 5.78 2.61 -18.79
N ARG A 210 5.16 3.67 -18.28
CA ARG A 210 4.40 4.64 -19.08
C ARG A 210 4.40 6.03 -18.46
N HIS A 211 4.33 7.06 -19.30
CA HIS A 211 4.25 8.46 -18.87
C HIS A 211 5.33 8.89 -17.85
N GLY A 212 6.55 8.36 -17.98
CA GLY A 212 7.64 8.63 -17.05
C GLY A 212 7.55 7.89 -15.71
N MET A 213 6.53 7.05 -15.51
CA MET A 213 6.40 6.18 -14.34
C MET A 213 7.06 4.82 -14.61
N PRO A 214 7.81 4.25 -13.64
CA PRO A 214 8.31 2.89 -13.73
C PRO A 214 7.16 1.89 -13.69
N SER A 215 7.39 0.67 -14.18
CA SER A 215 6.47 -0.42 -13.88
C SER A 215 6.49 -0.77 -12.39
N PHE A 216 5.43 -1.40 -11.91
CA PHE A 216 5.37 -1.89 -10.55
C PHE A 216 6.49 -2.90 -10.25
N THR A 217 6.84 -3.78 -11.19
CA THR A 217 7.97 -4.73 -11.05
C THR A 217 9.34 -4.04 -10.96
N GLN A 218 9.54 -2.96 -11.72
CA GLN A 218 10.75 -2.13 -11.61
C GLN A 218 10.83 -1.44 -10.25
N LEU A 219 9.70 -0.96 -9.75
CA LEU A 219 9.60 -0.35 -8.43
C LEU A 219 9.93 -1.35 -7.32
N LEU A 220 9.27 -2.53 -7.33
CA LEU A 220 9.52 -3.60 -6.37
C LEU A 220 11.01 -3.99 -6.32
N THR A 221 11.63 -4.12 -7.49
CA THR A 221 13.07 -4.43 -7.60
C THR A 221 13.93 -3.32 -6.99
N ALA A 222 13.68 -2.06 -7.35
CA ALA A 222 14.48 -0.95 -6.90
C ALA A 222 14.41 -0.76 -5.37
N LEU A 223 13.22 -0.94 -4.78
CA LEU A 223 13.01 -0.76 -3.35
C LEU A 223 13.54 -1.94 -2.53
N SER A 224 13.40 -3.19 -3.02
CA SER A 224 13.99 -4.34 -2.33
C SER A 224 15.53 -4.31 -2.37
N GLU A 225 16.12 -3.89 -3.49
CA GLU A 225 17.56 -3.66 -3.60
C GLU A 225 18.02 -2.50 -2.70
N ALA A 226 17.26 -1.40 -2.64
CA ALA A 226 17.58 -0.30 -1.73
C ALA A 226 17.55 -0.73 -0.27
N TRP A 227 16.55 -1.52 0.13
CA TRP A 227 16.46 -2.05 1.49
C TRP A 227 17.67 -2.92 1.87
N ARG A 228 18.07 -3.82 0.97
CA ARG A 228 19.17 -4.76 1.21
C ARG A 228 20.54 -4.09 1.13
N ASP A 229 20.77 -3.28 0.10
CA ASP A 229 22.11 -2.82 -0.26
C ASP A 229 22.40 -1.37 0.18
N ARG A 230 21.35 -0.58 0.47
CA ARG A 230 21.43 0.85 0.83
C ARG A 230 20.54 1.19 2.03
N ARG A 231 20.50 0.30 3.02
CA ARG A 231 19.64 0.41 4.21
C ARG A 231 19.71 1.76 4.92
N ALA A 232 20.92 2.31 5.09
CA ALA A 232 21.13 3.59 5.76
C ALA A 232 20.41 4.75 5.05
N GLU A 233 20.43 4.79 3.71
CA GLU A 233 19.73 5.81 2.92
C GLU A 233 18.21 5.68 3.06
N VAL A 234 17.71 4.44 3.12
CA VAL A 234 16.28 4.17 3.33
C VAL A 234 15.85 4.65 4.72
N GLU A 235 16.63 4.34 5.76
CA GLU A 235 16.33 4.77 7.12
C GLU A 235 16.39 6.29 7.29
N GLU A 236 17.37 6.96 6.68
CA GLU A 236 17.46 8.42 6.65
C GLU A 236 16.23 9.06 5.98
N SER A 237 15.86 8.56 4.79
CA SER A 237 14.64 9.00 4.08
C SER A 237 13.39 8.82 4.96
N SER A 238 13.25 7.63 5.57
CA SER A 238 12.14 7.31 6.47
C SER A 238 12.08 8.24 7.68
N GLY A 239 13.25 8.60 8.23
CA GLY A 239 13.38 9.50 9.36
C GLY A 239 12.90 10.90 9.03
N SER A 240 13.37 11.45 7.90
CA SER A 240 12.96 12.79 7.43
C SER A 240 11.45 12.90 7.20
N VAL A 241 10.86 11.89 6.55
CA VAL A 241 9.40 11.84 6.34
C VAL A 241 8.65 11.78 7.67
N THR A 242 9.09 10.91 8.58
CA THR A 242 8.48 10.76 9.90
C THR A 242 8.55 12.04 10.73
N GLU A 243 9.68 12.77 10.68
CA GLU A 243 9.84 14.04 11.38
C GLU A 243 8.90 15.12 10.84
N HIS A 244 8.77 15.23 9.51
CA HIS A 244 7.82 16.17 8.91
C HIS A 244 6.37 15.84 9.27
N LEU A 245 5.98 14.56 9.30
CA LEU A 245 4.63 14.16 9.73
C LEU A 245 4.35 14.58 11.18
N LYS A 246 5.30 14.31 12.10
CA LYS A 246 5.19 14.75 13.50
C LYS A 246 5.10 16.27 13.62
N MET A 247 5.86 17.01 12.80
CA MET A 247 5.80 18.47 12.78
C MET A 247 4.41 18.97 12.36
N LEU A 248 3.83 18.39 11.30
CA LEU A 248 2.48 18.74 10.83
C LEU A 248 1.42 18.47 11.91
N ASP A 249 1.47 17.29 12.55
CA ASP A 249 0.52 16.97 13.63
C ASP A 249 0.70 17.90 14.84
N SER A 250 1.93 18.29 15.18
CA SER A 250 2.19 19.26 16.26
C SER A 250 1.65 20.68 15.96
N LEU A 251 1.59 21.07 14.69
CA LEU A 251 1.03 22.35 14.27
C LEU A 251 -0.49 22.33 14.37
N ASN A 252 -1.11 21.22 13.98
CA ASN A 252 -2.55 21.01 14.09
C ASN A 252 -3.01 20.94 15.55
N ALA A 253 -2.31 20.19 16.40
CA ALA A 253 -2.60 20.10 17.84
C ALA A 253 -2.48 21.47 18.55
N ARG A 254 -1.54 22.32 18.13
CA ARG A 254 -1.42 23.72 18.63
C ARG A 254 -2.55 24.62 18.16
N SER A 255 -3.24 24.27 17.07
CA SER A 255 -4.45 24.95 16.61
C SER A 255 -5.66 24.53 17.45
N GLU A 256 -5.75 23.25 17.83
CA GLU A 256 -6.85 22.71 18.65
C GLU A 256 -6.78 23.16 20.13
N GLY A 257 -5.57 23.36 20.66
CA GLY A 257 -5.37 23.94 22.01
C GLY A 257 -5.64 25.44 22.12
N LYS A 258 -5.93 26.13 21.02
CA LYS A 258 -6.36 27.54 20.99
C LYS A 258 -7.88 27.66 20.84
N THR A 259 -8.63 26.97 21.69
CA THR A 259 -10.08 27.21 21.93
C THR A 259 -10.35 28.53 22.67
N GLY A 260 -9.41 29.48 22.70
CA GLY A 260 -9.57 30.82 23.27
C GLY A 260 -9.60 31.96 22.26
N ALA A 261 -9.30 31.69 20.99
CA ALA A 261 -9.54 32.61 19.89
C ALA A 261 -9.65 31.77 18.63
N VAL A 262 -10.88 31.48 18.20
CA VAL A 262 -11.13 31.46 16.76
C VAL A 262 -10.60 32.81 16.31
N GLN A 263 -9.40 32.84 15.70
CA GLN A 263 -9.04 33.97 14.84
C GLN A 263 -10.24 34.07 13.93
N GLU A 264 -11.07 35.10 14.11
CA GLU A 264 -12.23 35.34 13.26
C GLU A 264 -11.68 35.21 11.84
N ILE A 265 -12.01 34.13 11.15
CA ILE A 265 -11.59 33.96 9.78
C ILE A 265 -12.27 35.10 9.08
N ARG A 266 -11.48 36.13 8.78
CA ARG A 266 -12.06 37.35 8.29
C ARG A 266 -12.78 37.02 6.99
N LYS A 267 -13.96 37.61 6.83
CA LYS A 267 -14.86 37.30 5.71
C LYS A 267 -14.18 37.57 4.36
N ASP A 268 -13.22 38.48 4.30
CA ASP A 268 -12.40 38.74 3.12
C ASP A 268 -11.52 37.54 2.72
N TYR A 269 -10.93 36.80 3.66
CA TYR A 269 -10.18 35.57 3.34
C TYR A 269 -11.07 34.47 2.74
N LEU A 270 -12.31 34.35 3.23
CA LEU A 270 -13.27 33.41 2.67
C LEU A 270 -13.68 33.81 1.25
N GLN A 271 -13.89 35.10 1.02
CA GLN A 271 -14.19 35.64 -0.31
C GLN A 271 -13.03 35.42 -1.27
N ASP A 272 -11.80 35.76 -0.86
CA ASP A 272 -10.59 35.56 -1.65
C ASP A 272 -10.36 34.09 -2.00
N ALA A 273 -10.64 33.18 -1.07
CA ALA A 273 -10.57 31.75 -1.33
C ALA A 273 -11.63 31.30 -2.35
N ALA A 274 -12.85 31.83 -2.28
CA ALA A 274 -13.90 31.54 -3.26
C ALA A 274 -13.55 32.08 -4.64
N ASP A 275 -13.01 33.29 -4.74
CA ASP A 275 -12.61 33.90 -6.01
C ASP A 275 -11.45 33.12 -6.66
N ARG A 276 -10.43 32.71 -5.88
CA ARG A 276 -9.36 31.83 -6.38
C ARG A 276 -9.86 30.48 -6.85
N LEU A 277 -10.85 29.89 -6.17
CA LEU A 277 -11.45 28.63 -6.58
C LEU A 277 -12.20 28.79 -7.91
N LEU A 278 -12.80 29.95 -8.17
CA LEU A 278 -13.47 30.24 -9.43
C LEU A 278 -12.49 30.52 -10.55
N ASP A 279 -11.36 31.16 -10.27
CA ASP A 279 -10.29 31.37 -11.25
C ASP A 279 -9.75 30.04 -11.81
N VAL A 280 -9.75 28.98 -10.99
CA VAL A 280 -9.33 27.64 -11.40
C VAL A 280 -10.48 26.75 -11.85
N PHE A 281 -11.72 27.25 -11.88
CA PHE A 281 -12.86 26.50 -12.36
C PHE A 281 -12.86 26.43 -13.89
N ASP A 282 -12.94 25.22 -14.43
CA ASP A 282 -13.05 25.04 -15.88
C ASP A 282 -14.51 25.23 -16.32
N HIS A 283 -14.80 26.41 -16.87
CA HIS A 283 -16.13 26.75 -17.38
C HIS A 283 -16.58 25.93 -18.60
N ARG A 284 -15.67 25.25 -19.31
CA ARG A 284 -15.98 24.47 -20.51
C ARG A 284 -16.32 23.02 -20.20
N PHE A 285 -15.56 22.40 -19.30
CA PHE A 285 -15.72 20.97 -18.97
C PHE A 285 -16.11 20.69 -17.53
N GLY A 286 -16.31 21.73 -16.71
CA GLY A 286 -16.65 21.62 -15.29
C GLY A 286 -15.46 21.13 -14.43
N GLY A 287 -15.62 21.24 -13.11
CA GLY A 287 -14.59 20.87 -12.14
C GLY A 287 -13.49 21.93 -11.97
N PHE A 288 -12.57 21.67 -11.05
CA PHE A 288 -11.50 22.61 -10.67
C PHE A 288 -10.15 22.09 -11.14
N GLY A 289 -9.31 22.98 -11.68
CA GLY A 289 -7.95 22.69 -12.11
C GLY A 289 -7.85 21.92 -13.43
N ASN A 290 -6.66 21.35 -13.67
CA ASN A 290 -6.35 20.56 -14.87
C ASN A 290 -6.81 19.11 -14.73
N ALA A 291 -6.90 18.40 -15.86
CA ALA A 291 -7.25 16.98 -15.87
C ALA A 291 -6.16 16.09 -15.22
N PRO A 292 -6.55 14.94 -14.61
CA PRO A 292 -7.92 14.48 -14.38
C PRO A 292 -8.59 15.23 -13.23
N LYS A 293 -9.87 15.57 -13.38
CA LYS A 293 -10.63 16.34 -12.39
C LYS A 293 -11.48 15.41 -11.52
N PHE A 294 -11.47 15.63 -10.21
CA PHE A 294 -12.28 14.88 -9.25
C PHE A 294 -13.38 15.76 -8.64
N PRO A 295 -14.57 15.18 -8.33
CA PRO A 295 -15.67 15.92 -7.72
C PRO A 295 -15.34 16.26 -6.26
N HIS A 296 -14.85 17.48 -6.03
CA HIS A 296 -14.64 18.02 -4.68
C HIS A 296 -15.96 18.58 -4.14
N THR A 297 -16.81 17.72 -3.58
CA THR A 297 -18.16 18.08 -3.10
C THR A 297 -18.16 19.24 -2.11
N PHE A 298 -17.19 19.32 -1.21
CA PHE A 298 -17.05 20.44 -0.26
C PHE A 298 -16.69 21.75 -0.95
N VAL A 299 -15.80 21.72 -1.95
CA VAL A 299 -15.42 22.89 -2.74
C VAL A 299 -16.64 23.37 -3.54
N CYS A 300 -17.35 22.46 -4.21
CA CYS A 300 -18.59 22.79 -4.93
C CYS A 300 -19.64 23.40 -3.99
N LYS A 301 -19.87 22.79 -2.82
CA LYS A 301 -20.83 23.29 -1.82
C LYS A 301 -20.45 24.67 -1.32
N TYR A 302 -19.16 24.90 -1.05
CA TYR A 302 -18.64 26.17 -0.59
C TYR A 302 -18.81 27.27 -1.65
N THR A 303 -18.36 27.03 -2.89
CA THR A 303 -18.47 28.01 -3.98
C THR A 303 -19.92 28.34 -4.32
N LEU A 304 -20.82 27.36 -4.28
CA LEU A 304 -22.25 27.58 -4.45
C LEU A 304 -22.82 28.44 -3.32
N ARG A 305 -22.45 28.14 -2.07
CA ARG A 305 -22.90 28.93 -0.91
C ARG A 305 -22.46 30.38 -1.02
N GLU A 306 -21.18 30.64 -1.29
CA GLU A 306 -20.67 32.02 -1.38
C GLU A 306 -21.31 32.80 -2.55
N LYS A 307 -21.51 32.17 -3.71
CA LYS A 307 -22.17 32.84 -4.86
C LYS A 307 -23.66 33.09 -4.65
N VAL A 308 -24.38 32.15 -4.05
CA VAL A 308 -25.81 32.36 -3.70
C VAL A 308 -25.94 33.46 -2.66
N PHE A 309 -25.04 33.51 -1.67
CA PHE A 309 -25.04 34.54 -0.64
C PHE A 309 -24.68 35.93 -1.20
N MET A 310 -23.74 36.01 -2.14
CA MET A 310 -23.38 37.25 -2.86
C MET A 310 -24.54 37.77 -3.73
N ALA A 311 -25.22 36.88 -4.48
CA ALA A 311 -26.36 37.24 -5.31
C ALA A 311 -27.53 37.80 -4.48
N TYR A 312 -27.77 37.22 -3.29
CA TYR A 312 -28.81 37.68 -2.36
C TYR A 312 -28.47 39.06 -1.75
N LYS A 313 -27.19 39.31 -1.43
CA LYS A 313 -26.76 40.57 -0.84
C LYS A 313 -26.85 41.75 -1.82
N HIS A 314 -26.48 41.53 -3.08
CA HIS A 314 -26.67 42.52 -4.15
C HIS A 314 -28.15 42.82 -4.41
N SER A 315 -29.05 41.84 -4.32
CA SER A 315 -30.48 42.12 -4.48
C SER A 315 -31.04 42.96 -3.32
N THR A 316 -30.54 42.77 -2.09
CA THR A 316 -30.98 43.55 -0.92
C THR A 316 -30.42 44.98 -0.89
N GLU A 317 -29.20 45.21 -1.40
CA GLU A 317 -28.61 46.55 -1.52
C GLU A 317 -29.32 47.38 -2.61
N ILE A 318 -29.75 46.74 -3.71
CA ILE A 318 -30.53 47.39 -4.78
C ILE A 318 -31.94 47.78 -4.30
N SER A 319 -32.52 47.05 -3.34
CA SER A 319 -33.83 47.37 -2.76
C SER A 319 -33.81 48.36 -1.58
N GLY A 320 -32.63 48.79 -1.12
CA GLY A 320 -32.47 49.67 0.05
C GLY A 320 -32.25 51.16 -0.27
N THR A 321 -32.12 51.51 -1.55
CA THR A 321 -32.12 52.89 -2.04
C THR A 321 -33.39 53.16 -2.81
N SER A 322 -34.47 53.49 -2.10
CA SER A 322 -35.71 54.05 -2.63
C SER A 322 -36.31 54.99 -1.60
#